data_AF-A0A1F8S253-F1
#
_entry.id   AF-A0A1F8S253-F1
#
_cell.length_a   1.000
_cell.length_b   1.000
_cell.length_c   1.000
_cell.angle_alpha   90.00
_cell.angle_beta   90.00
_cell.angle_gamma   90.00
#
_symmetry.space_group_name_H-M   'P 1'
#
loop_
_entity.id
_entity.type
_entity.pdbx_description
1 polymer ?
#
loop_
_entity_poly.entity_id
_entity_poly.type
_entity_poly.pdbx_seq_one_letter_code
_entity_poly.pdbx_strand_id
1 'polypeptide(L)'
;MGLFDADGWAWAGVKAAIWFVLIILLLGYIPDRAYYFTVNRTIDLGLLAWSPVNLCPAENKTLPCPAPVGSVIPWEASPSQLSLPEPRTNTAVAQLGTRLLVVGGSDGAATATTSTYVAELKGGTFGSWTEGPALPEARTGASIVVIGSSAYLLGGSNADGDPTATVWALKVDTETNTLGTWAAAEGVSLPEARTGASALAVSDGLVMAGGWGPDGAPAATVWKADVDSAGALKAFEAQAKLFVPVADATIAQVGDYLWLYGGTGAEGPVGAVQRGNLDVEPTPQTPAPNATPAPLKLLQWAIADAYNLPAARTAAAGFAANGTLYVVGGDDGSGPRPELYWTVPNGDGTLPGWKHLDETDLPAGLEGGSAIVSGSNVIVIGGTTRDATLASSIRANLAPQEPFFQAGLVGVVVPALKIGDEVGQQLGYLAAAGAGTVNFAILLLVGWAWAHPERVRGWVERRRARRRARRA
;
A
#
# COMPACT_ATOMS: atom_id res chain seq x y z
N MET A 1 50.79 26.15 -53.56
CA MET A 1 49.78 27.00 -52.91
C MET A 1 50.15 27.08 -51.44
N GLY A 2 50.41 28.30 -50.99
CA GLY A 2 51.20 28.58 -49.79
C GLY A 2 50.44 28.47 -48.47
N LEU A 3 51.21 28.42 -47.40
CA LEU A 3 50.84 28.19 -45.99
C LEU A 3 50.03 29.35 -45.33
N PHE A 4 49.42 30.24 -46.13
CA PHE A 4 48.68 31.43 -45.68
C PHE A 4 47.50 31.76 -46.61
N ASP A 5 46.57 30.82 -46.76
CA ASP A 5 45.29 31.10 -47.42
C ASP A 5 44.30 31.68 -46.39
N ALA A 6 43.81 32.90 -46.64
CA ALA A 6 42.99 33.67 -45.71
C ALA A 6 41.64 33.00 -45.42
N ASP A 7 41.13 32.18 -46.34
CA ASP A 7 39.87 31.45 -46.17
C ASP A 7 40.01 30.21 -45.26
N GLY A 8 41.23 29.70 -45.07
CA GLY A 8 41.49 28.53 -44.22
C GLY A 8 41.51 28.86 -42.73
N TRP A 9 42.01 30.05 -42.36
CA TRP A 9 42.15 30.46 -40.97
C TRP A 9 40.82 30.82 -40.30
N ALA A 10 39.90 31.46 -41.04
CA ALA A 10 38.56 31.73 -40.53
C ALA A 10 37.81 30.42 -40.22
N TRP A 11 37.89 29.44 -41.12
CA TRP A 11 37.25 28.14 -40.94
C TRP A 11 37.94 27.29 -39.87
N ALA A 12 39.26 27.38 -39.74
CA ALA A 12 40.01 26.76 -38.64
C ALA A 12 39.64 27.37 -37.28
N GLY A 13 39.45 28.70 -37.22
CA GLY A 13 39.01 29.41 -36.02
C GLY A 13 37.59 29.03 -35.59
N VAL A 14 36.65 28.91 -36.54
CA VAL A 14 35.28 28.44 -36.26
C VAL A 14 35.29 27.01 -35.75
N LYS A 15 36.08 26.12 -36.37
CA LYS A 15 36.23 24.74 -35.87
C LYS A 15 36.84 24.70 -34.48
N ALA A 16 37.88 25.49 -34.22
CA ALA A 16 38.53 25.55 -32.92
C ALA A 16 37.58 26.10 -31.85
N ALA A 17 36.76 27.11 -32.15
CA ALA A 17 35.75 27.64 -31.24
C ALA A 17 34.64 26.62 -30.96
N ILE A 18 34.15 25.90 -31.98
CA ILE A 18 33.17 24.82 -31.80
C ILE A 18 33.75 23.71 -30.92
N TRP A 19 34.98 23.27 -31.20
CA TRP A 19 35.64 22.25 -30.39
C TRP A 19 35.94 22.74 -28.98
N PHE A 20 36.32 24.00 -28.81
CA PHE A 20 36.58 24.61 -27.50
C PHE A 20 35.29 24.70 -26.66
N VAL A 21 34.19 25.14 -27.25
CA VAL A 21 32.87 25.15 -26.59
C VAL A 21 32.41 23.74 -26.27
N LEU A 22 32.59 22.78 -27.19
CA LEU A 22 32.26 21.37 -26.96
C LEU A 22 33.10 20.78 -25.81
N ILE A 23 34.39 21.10 -25.77
CA ILE A 23 35.31 20.65 -24.72
C ILE A 23 34.96 21.28 -23.38
N ILE A 24 34.62 22.58 -23.32
CA ILE A 24 34.14 23.22 -22.09
C ILE A 24 32.79 22.63 -21.64
N LEU A 25 31.90 22.29 -22.57
CA LEU A 25 30.62 21.64 -22.25
C LEU A 25 30.83 20.21 -21.73
N LEU A 26 31.81 19.48 -22.28
CA LEU A 26 32.20 18.14 -21.83
C LEU A 26 32.98 18.11 -20.52
N LEU A 27 33.84 19.10 -20.26
CA LEU A 27 34.68 19.16 -19.05
C LEU A 27 34.06 19.96 -17.90
N GLY A 28 33.20 20.93 -18.20
CA GLY A 28 32.60 21.82 -17.21
C GLY A 28 31.13 21.51 -16.94
N TYR A 29 30.29 21.40 -17.98
CA TYR A 29 28.84 21.30 -17.81
C TYR A 29 28.35 19.88 -17.47
N ILE A 30 28.91 18.85 -18.12
CA ILE A 30 28.51 17.46 -17.88
C ILE A 30 28.95 16.94 -16.50
N PRO A 31 30.18 17.22 -16.01
CA PRO A 31 30.60 16.78 -14.67
C PRO A 31 29.87 17.53 -13.55
N ASP A 32 29.61 18.84 -13.71
CA ASP A 32 28.87 19.64 -12.71
C ASP A 32 27.40 19.19 -12.62
N ARG A 33 26.76 18.82 -13.74
CA ARG A 33 25.45 18.14 -13.75
C ARG A 33 25.51 16.71 -13.20
N ALA A 34 26.64 16.01 -13.33
CA ALA A 34 26.81 14.67 -12.76
C ALA A 34 26.89 14.68 -11.23
N TYR A 35 27.33 15.78 -10.61
CA TYR A 35 27.24 15.98 -9.16
C TYR A 35 25.79 16.21 -8.66
N TYR A 36 24.86 16.53 -9.57
CA TYR A 36 23.42 16.57 -9.29
C TYR A 36 22.68 15.28 -9.69
N PHE A 37 23.38 14.19 -10.00
CA PHE A 37 22.73 12.89 -10.05
C PHE A 37 22.23 12.52 -8.65
N THR A 38 20.96 12.84 -8.40
CA THR A 38 20.19 12.21 -7.33
C THR A 38 20.33 10.71 -7.49
N VAL A 39 20.61 10.03 -6.37
CA VAL A 39 20.81 8.59 -6.30
C VAL A 39 19.49 7.89 -6.60
N ASN A 40 19.18 7.71 -7.88
CA ASN A 40 17.98 7.04 -8.35
C ASN A 40 18.33 5.62 -8.79
N ARG A 41 17.39 4.68 -8.62
CA ARG A 41 17.55 3.29 -9.11
C ARG A 41 17.50 3.19 -10.64
N THR A 42 16.92 4.21 -11.30
CA THR A 42 16.73 4.31 -12.74
C THR A 42 17.06 5.71 -13.24
N ILE A 43 17.40 5.83 -14.52
CA ILE A 43 17.57 7.12 -15.21
C ILE A 43 16.56 7.19 -16.35
N ASP A 44 15.76 8.24 -16.34
CA ASP A 44 14.82 8.56 -17.41
C ASP A 44 15.53 9.37 -18.50
N LEU A 45 15.56 8.82 -19.71
CA LEU A 45 16.13 9.45 -20.88
C LEU A 45 15.01 9.76 -21.88
N GLY A 46 14.49 10.99 -21.87
CA GLY A 46 13.42 11.44 -22.76
C GLY A 46 12.04 11.44 -22.11
N LEU A 47 10.98 11.50 -22.92
CA LEU A 47 9.60 11.54 -22.44
C LEU A 47 8.97 10.15 -22.56
N LEU A 48 8.72 9.50 -21.43
CA LEU A 48 8.13 8.15 -21.41
C LEU A 48 6.59 8.21 -21.28
N ALA A 49 5.91 8.69 -22.32
CA ALA A 49 4.43 8.73 -22.31
C ALA A 49 3.79 7.34 -22.57
N TRP A 50 4.52 6.44 -23.23
CA TRP A 50 4.11 5.07 -23.51
C TRP A 50 5.33 4.18 -23.74
N SER A 51 5.36 3.00 -23.10
CA SER A 51 6.44 2.02 -23.21
C SER A 51 5.90 0.62 -23.54
N PRO A 52 6.06 0.12 -24.79
CA PRO A 52 5.69 -1.25 -25.14
C PRO A 52 6.60 -2.31 -24.50
N VAL A 53 7.81 -1.93 -24.08
CA VAL A 53 8.76 -2.84 -23.42
C VAL A 53 8.96 -2.37 -21.99
N ASN A 54 8.59 -3.21 -21.03
CA ASN A 54 8.81 -2.99 -19.60
C ASN A 54 9.46 -4.24 -19.00
N LEU A 55 10.52 -4.07 -18.23
CA LEU A 55 11.13 -5.15 -17.45
C LEU A 55 11.00 -4.81 -15.97
N CYS A 56 10.27 -5.65 -15.25
CA CYS A 56 10.04 -5.50 -13.82
C CYS A 56 10.92 -6.45 -13.02
N PRO A 57 11.26 -6.08 -11.77
CA PRO A 57 11.97 -6.97 -10.86
C PRO A 57 11.19 -8.25 -10.58
N ALA A 58 11.90 -9.35 -10.30
CA ALA A 58 11.28 -10.66 -10.04
C ALA A 58 10.43 -10.68 -8.75
N GLU A 59 10.65 -9.71 -7.87
CA GLU A 59 9.88 -9.46 -6.65
C GLU A 59 8.40 -9.17 -6.93
N ASN A 60 8.07 -8.64 -8.11
CA ASN A 60 6.67 -8.44 -8.54
C ASN A 60 5.98 -9.75 -8.95
N LYS A 61 6.71 -10.88 -8.97
CA LYS A 61 6.20 -12.21 -9.31
C LYS A 61 5.47 -12.21 -10.66
N THR A 62 4.20 -12.56 -10.66
CA THR A 62 3.32 -12.70 -11.83
C THR A 62 2.54 -11.43 -12.14
N LEU A 63 2.75 -10.33 -11.41
CA LEU A 63 2.04 -9.08 -11.69
C LEU A 63 2.34 -8.54 -13.10
N PRO A 64 1.37 -7.86 -13.73
CA PRO A 64 1.62 -7.08 -14.94
C PRO A 64 2.78 -6.10 -14.76
N CYS A 65 3.48 -5.78 -15.85
CA CYS A 65 4.60 -4.85 -15.84
C CYS A 65 4.33 -3.65 -16.77
N PRO A 66 4.19 -2.42 -16.24
CA PRO A 66 4.22 -2.03 -14.82
C PRO A 66 3.03 -2.56 -14.01
N ALA A 67 3.25 -2.75 -12.71
CA ALA A 67 2.19 -3.15 -11.79
C ALA A 67 1.14 -2.02 -11.66
N PRO A 68 -0.17 -2.33 -11.69
CA PRO A 68 -1.18 -1.30 -11.51
C PRO A 68 -1.04 -0.59 -10.16
N VAL A 69 -1.26 0.73 -10.13
CA VAL A 69 -1.20 1.50 -8.88
C VAL A 69 -2.17 0.91 -7.84
N GLY A 70 -1.64 0.67 -6.64
CA GLY A 70 -2.33 0.06 -5.51
C GLY A 70 -2.41 -1.47 -5.54
N SER A 71 -1.91 -2.14 -6.59
CA SER A 71 -1.92 -3.61 -6.62
C SER A 71 -1.04 -4.23 -5.54
N VAL A 72 -1.30 -5.50 -5.23
CA VAL A 72 -0.62 -6.24 -4.18
C VAL A 72 0.25 -7.32 -4.81
N ILE A 73 1.48 -7.51 -4.31
CA ILE A 73 2.30 -8.66 -4.73
C ILE A 73 1.58 -9.94 -4.27
N PRO A 74 1.51 -11.00 -5.12
CA PRO A 74 0.77 -12.22 -4.80
C PRO A 74 1.02 -12.77 -3.39
N TRP A 75 -0.05 -13.26 -2.78
CA TRP A 75 -0.05 -13.70 -1.39
C TRP A 75 0.89 -14.90 -1.14
N GLU A 76 1.63 -14.84 -0.05
CA GLU A 76 2.51 -15.92 0.41
C GLU A 76 2.03 -16.43 1.77
N ALA A 77 1.88 -17.76 1.89
CA ALA A 77 1.57 -18.38 3.17
C ALA A 77 2.71 -18.15 4.17
N SER A 78 2.35 -17.77 5.40
CA SER A 78 3.34 -17.70 6.48
C SER A 78 3.84 -19.10 6.84
N PRO A 79 5.11 -19.25 7.25
CA PRO A 79 5.62 -20.51 7.79
C PRO A 79 4.77 -21.02 8.95
N SER A 80 4.62 -22.35 9.09
CA SER A 80 3.79 -22.96 10.13
C SER A 80 4.23 -22.65 11.57
N GLN A 81 5.49 -22.23 11.77
CA GLN A 81 6.01 -21.75 13.05
C GLN A 81 5.41 -20.42 13.50
N LEU A 82 4.72 -19.71 12.59
CA LEU A 82 4.01 -18.46 12.83
C LEU A 82 2.48 -18.66 12.87
N SER A 83 2.01 -19.91 12.88
CA SER A 83 0.61 -20.23 13.11
C SER A 83 0.22 -19.89 14.56
N LEU A 84 -1.02 -19.47 14.74
CA LEU A 84 -1.64 -19.37 16.04
C LEU A 84 -1.59 -20.72 16.77
N PRO A 85 -1.55 -20.72 18.11
CA PRO A 85 -1.62 -21.96 18.88
C PRO A 85 -2.90 -22.76 18.62
N GLU A 86 -4.00 -22.07 18.33
CA GLU A 86 -5.30 -22.67 17.99
C GLU A 86 -5.92 -21.97 16.77
N PRO A 87 -6.72 -22.67 15.95
CA PRO A 87 -7.49 -22.06 14.87
C PRO A 87 -8.48 -21.02 15.38
N ARG A 88 -8.59 -19.90 14.68
CA ARG A 88 -9.48 -18.80 15.06
C ARG A 88 -10.10 -18.10 13.84
N THR A 89 -11.33 -17.66 14.00
CA THR A 89 -12.05 -16.74 13.09
C THR A 89 -12.74 -15.63 13.90
N ASN A 90 -13.07 -14.51 13.24
CA ASN A 90 -13.73 -13.34 13.84
C ASN A 90 -12.96 -12.80 15.07
N THR A 91 -11.63 -12.84 14.99
CA THR A 91 -10.72 -12.30 16.00
C THR A 91 -10.63 -10.78 15.89
N ALA A 92 -10.22 -10.12 16.96
CA ALA A 92 -9.80 -8.73 16.90
C ALA A 92 -8.26 -8.67 16.80
N VAL A 93 -7.72 -7.97 15.80
CA VAL A 93 -6.27 -7.84 15.61
C VAL A 93 -5.84 -6.38 15.66
N ALA A 94 -4.79 -6.11 16.44
CA ALA A 94 -4.22 -4.77 16.57
C ALA A 94 -2.70 -4.81 16.71
N GLN A 95 -2.06 -3.73 16.27
CA GLN A 95 -0.67 -3.45 16.61
C GLN A 95 -0.61 -2.47 17.78
N LEU A 96 0.00 -2.87 18.89
CA LEU A 96 0.25 -2.02 20.05
C LEU A 96 1.76 -1.93 20.30
N GLY A 97 2.34 -0.79 19.93
CA GLY A 97 3.80 -0.62 19.91
C GLY A 97 4.47 -1.57 18.91
N THR A 98 5.41 -2.39 19.38
CA THR A 98 6.08 -3.42 18.55
C THR A 98 5.37 -4.76 18.56
N ARG A 99 4.18 -4.86 19.17
CA ARG A 99 3.47 -6.14 19.35
C ARG A 99 2.23 -6.21 18.48
N LEU A 100 2.03 -7.35 17.83
CA LEU A 100 0.73 -7.76 17.30
C LEU A 100 -0.04 -8.49 18.39
N LEU A 101 -1.31 -8.14 18.53
CA LEU A 101 -2.27 -8.82 19.37
C LEU A 101 -3.33 -9.48 18.52
N VAL A 102 -3.67 -10.71 18.86
CA VAL A 102 -4.87 -11.42 18.40
C VAL A 102 -5.72 -11.67 19.63
N VAL A 103 -6.93 -11.15 19.64
CA VAL A 103 -7.77 -11.08 20.84
C VAL A 103 -9.12 -11.75 20.54
N GLY A 104 -9.50 -12.72 21.38
CA GLY A 104 -10.78 -13.40 21.27
C GLY A 104 -10.93 -14.23 19.99
N GLY A 105 -12.13 -14.19 19.41
CA GLY A 105 -12.56 -14.98 18.26
C GLY A 105 -13.27 -16.28 18.67
N SER A 106 -13.46 -17.15 17.69
CA SER A 106 -13.99 -18.51 17.89
C SER A 106 -13.21 -19.52 17.05
N ASP A 107 -13.28 -20.80 17.39
CA ASP A 107 -12.69 -21.90 16.62
C ASP A 107 -13.54 -22.35 15.42
N GLY A 108 -14.61 -21.62 15.10
CA GLY A 108 -15.59 -21.97 14.06
C GLY A 108 -16.82 -22.70 14.59
N ALA A 109 -16.86 -23.10 15.87
CA ALA A 109 -18.06 -23.65 16.52
C ALA A 109 -18.91 -22.58 17.24
N ALA A 110 -18.77 -21.31 16.84
CA ALA A 110 -19.43 -20.13 17.41
C ALA A 110 -19.19 -19.90 18.93
N THR A 111 -18.25 -20.61 19.55
CA THR A 111 -17.93 -20.41 20.96
C THR A 111 -16.87 -19.32 21.10
N ALA A 112 -17.22 -18.20 21.74
CA ALA A 112 -16.30 -17.12 22.03
C ALA A 112 -15.20 -17.58 23.01
N THR A 113 -14.01 -16.98 22.93
CA THR A 113 -12.89 -17.29 23.85
C THR A 113 -12.39 -16.07 24.62
N THR A 114 -11.76 -16.30 25.77
CA THR A 114 -11.03 -15.29 26.56
C THR A 114 -9.56 -15.16 26.14
N SER A 115 -9.05 -16.09 25.34
CA SER A 115 -7.63 -16.15 25.01
C SER A 115 -7.18 -14.97 24.17
N THR A 116 -5.95 -14.51 24.45
CA THR A 116 -5.24 -13.56 23.59
C THR A 116 -3.86 -14.11 23.26
N TYR A 117 -3.36 -13.75 22.09
CA TYR A 117 -2.03 -14.11 21.63
C TYR A 117 -1.25 -12.87 21.25
N VAL A 118 0.05 -12.90 21.54
CA VAL A 118 0.97 -11.79 21.30
C VAL A 118 2.18 -12.29 20.50
N ALA A 119 2.57 -11.51 19.49
CA ALA A 119 3.79 -11.72 18.72
C ALA A 119 4.55 -10.39 18.55
N GLU A 120 5.88 -10.44 18.58
CA GLU A 120 6.73 -9.27 18.32
C GLU A 120 6.88 -9.03 16.81
N LEU A 121 6.70 -7.79 16.37
CA LEU A 121 6.97 -7.34 15.01
C LEU A 121 8.47 -7.17 14.80
N LYS A 122 8.98 -7.71 13.70
CA LYS A 122 10.38 -7.61 13.28
C LYS A 122 10.44 -7.42 11.77
N GLY A 123 10.85 -6.24 11.31
CA GLY A 123 11.18 -6.00 9.89
C GLY A 123 10.02 -6.26 8.92
N GLY A 124 8.78 -5.93 9.29
CA GLY A 124 7.59 -6.13 8.45
C GLY A 124 7.04 -7.57 8.47
N THR A 125 7.57 -8.44 9.33
CA THR A 125 6.97 -9.73 9.71
C THR A 125 6.78 -9.78 11.23
N PHE A 126 6.29 -10.89 11.77
CA PHE A 126 6.13 -11.14 13.20
C PHE A 126 6.80 -12.45 13.64
N GLY A 127 7.12 -12.55 14.92
CA GLY A 127 7.65 -13.75 15.56
C GLY A 127 6.57 -14.78 15.91
N SER A 128 6.96 -15.87 16.57
CA SER A 128 6.01 -16.86 17.07
C SER A 128 5.07 -16.28 18.12
N TRP A 129 3.85 -16.78 18.13
CA TRP A 129 2.82 -16.39 19.10
C TRP A 129 3.12 -16.94 20.50
N THR A 130 2.82 -16.11 21.49
CA THR A 130 2.83 -16.46 22.91
C THR A 130 1.49 -16.09 23.52
N GLU A 131 1.11 -16.71 24.64
CA GLU A 131 -0.09 -16.30 25.36
C GLU A 131 0.04 -14.86 25.86
N GLY A 132 -0.99 -14.06 25.59
CA GLY A 132 -1.13 -12.72 26.11
C GLY A 132 -2.02 -12.66 27.36
N PRO A 133 -2.26 -11.45 27.90
CA PRO A 133 -3.21 -11.25 28.98
C PRO A 133 -4.61 -11.71 28.56
N ALA A 134 -5.21 -12.65 29.29
CA ALA A 134 -6.56 -13.14 28.98
C ALA A 134 -7.63 -12.05 29.21
N LEU A 135 -8.69 -12.09 28.41
CA LEU A 135 -9.87 -11.26 28.61
C LEU A 135 -10.63 -11.68 29.88
N PRO A 136 -11.26 -10.74 30.60
CA PRO A 136 -12.12 -11.08 31.74
C PRO A 136 -13.38 -11.85 31.34
N GLU A 137 -13.82 -11.71 30.09
CA GLU A 137 -15.00 -12.37 29.53
C GLU A 137 -14.73 -12.74 28.06
N ALA A 138 -15.31 -13.86 27.60
CA ALA A 138 -15.08 -14.37 26.26
C ALA A 138 -15.63 -13.40 25.18
N ARG A 139 -14.91 -13.22 24.07
CA ARG A 139 -15.32 -12.32 22.98
C ARG A 139 -15.07 -12.93 21.60
N THR A 140 -16.03 -12.75 20.69
CA THR A 140 -15.88 -12.98 19.24
C THR A 140 -16.59 -11.85 18.48
N GLY A 141 -16.12 -11.50 17.28
CA GLY A 141 -16.70 -10.40 16.50
C GLY A 141 -16.58 -9.03 17.18
N ALA A 142 -15.63 -8.86 18.11
CA ALA A 142 -15.34 -7.59 18.75
C ALA A 142 -14.42 -6.74 17.86
N SER A 143 -14.54 -5.42 17.96
CA SER A 143 -13.62 -4.49 17.31
C SER A 143 -12.51 -4.09 18.27
N ILE A 144 -11.27 -3.94 17.78
CA ILE A 144 -10.15 -3.44 18.59
C ILE A 144 -9.58 -2.17 17.96
N VAL A 145 -9.36 -1.14 18.79
CA VAL A 145 -8.79 0.13 18.35
C VAL A 145 -7.65 0.52 19.28
N VAL A 146 -6.52 0.94 18.71
CA VAL A 146 -5.35 1.41 19.47
C VAL A 146 -5.32 2.92 19.48
N ILE A 147 -5.25 3.51 20.68
CA ILE A 147 -5.11 4.94 20.90
C ILE A 147 -3.96 5.15 21.89
N GLY A 148 -2.92 5.87 21.45
CA GLY A 148 -1.72 6.06 22.25
C GLY A 148 -1.07 4.73 22.64
N SER A 149 -0.90 4.50 23.94
CA SER A 149 -0.35 3.25 24.51
C SER A 149 -1.41 2.27 24.99
N SER A 150 -2.68 2.46 24.59
CA SER A 150 -3.81 1.62 25.02
C SER A 150 -4.51 0.98 23.83
N ALA A 151 -4.87 -0.29 23.96
CA ALA A 151 -5.80 -0.97 23.07
C ALA A 151 -7.19 -1.06 23.74
N TYR A 152 -8.23 -0.72 23.01
CA TYR A 152 -9.62 -0.77 23.44
C TYR A 152 -10.37 -1.82 22.63
N LEU A 153 -10.88 -2.85 23.30
CA LEU A 153 -11.74 -3.87 22.73
C LEU A 153 -13.20 -3.49 22.98
N LEU A 154 -13.97 -3.38 21.91
CA LEU A 154 -15.32 -2.81 21.87
C LEU A 154 -16.33 -3.90 21.50
N GLY A 155 -17.33 -4.11 22.36
CA GLY A 155 -18.45 -5.01 22.09
C GLY A 155 -18.00 -6.45 21.80
N GLY A 156 -18.60 -7.05 20.77
CA GLY A 156 -18.50 -8.47 20.43
C GLY A 156 -19.55 -9.32 21.15
N SER A 157 -19.67 -10.57 20.73
CA SER A 157 -20.53 -11.56 21.38
C SER A 157 -19.80 -12.27 22.52
N ASN A 158 -20.52 -12.55 23.61
CA ASN A 158 -20.04 -13.34 24.74
C ASN A 158 -20.10 -14.85 24.47
N ALA A 159 -19.83 -15.68 25.50
CA ALA A 159 -19.89 -17.13 25.38
C ALA A 159 -21.30 -17.68 25.08
N ASP A 160 -22.35 -16.95 25.43
CA ASP A 160 -23.75 -17.29 25.16
C ASP A 160 -24.20 -16.84 23.75
N GLY A 161 -23.33 -16.12 23.02
CA GLY A 161 -23.62 -15.57 21.69
C GLY A 161 -24.24 -14.17 21.72
N ASP A 162 -24.59 -13.66 22.90
CA ASP A 162 -25.24 -12.35 23.05
C ASP A 162 -24.26 -11.20 22.77
N PRO A 163 -24.66 -10.18 21.98
CA PRO A 163 -23.85 -8.99 21.80
C PRO A 163 -23.65 -8.25 23.12
N THR A 164 -22.50 -7.60 23.28
CA THR A 164 -22.14 -6.90 24.53
C THR A 164 -21.93 -5.41 24.31
N ALA A 165 -22.12 -4.62 25.38
CA ALA A 165 -21.88 -3.16 25.39
C ALA A 165 -20.57 -2.79 26.11
N THR A 166 -19.83 -3.77 26.62
CA THR A 166 -18.64 -3.56 27.43
C THR A 166 -17.45 -3.08 26.60
N VAL A 167 -16.61 -2.26 27.21
CA VAL A 167 -15.32 -1.85 26.65
C VAL A 167 -14.21 -2.30 27.57
N TRP A 168 -13.28 -3.10 27.04
CA TRP A 168 -12.08 -3.54 27.75
C TRP A 168 -10.88 -2.74 27.26
N ALA A 169 -10.00 -2.34 28.17
CA ALA A 169 -8.77 -1.63 27.87
C ALA A 169 -7.55 -2.47 28.29
N LEU A 170 -6.53 -2.50 27.44
CA LEU A 170 -5.22 -3.06 27.71
C LEU A 170 -4.17 -1.97 27.51
N LYS A 171 -3.39 -1.67 28.56
CA LYS A 171 -2.34 -0.67 28.52
C LYS A 171 -0.97 -1.32 28.33
N VAL A 172 -0.09 -0.67 27.57
CA VAL A 172 1.36 -0.93 27.61
C VAL A 172 1.99 0.00 28.62
N ASP A 173 2.77 -0.58 29.53
CA ASP A 173 3.73 0.16 30.33
C ASP A 173 4.85 0.65 29.40
N THR A 174 4.94 1.96 29.21
CA THR A 174 5.90 2.59 28.30
C THR A 174 7.34 2.58 28.82
N GLU A 175 7.55 2.38 30.13
CA GLU A 175 8.90 2.31 30.72
C GLU A 175 9.48 0.91 30.55
N THR A 176 8.68 -0.13 30.80
CA THR A 176 9.12 -1.53 30.72
C THR A 176 8.81 -2.20 29.39
N ASN A 177 8.03 -1.54 28.52
CA ASN A 177 7.45 -2.09 27.30
C ASN A 177 6.73 -3.43 27.56
N THR A 178 6.02 -3.53 28.68
CA THR A 178 5.24 -4.74 29.05
C THR A 178 3.74 -4.50 28.86
N LEU A 179 3.00 -5.57 28.58
CA LEU A 179 1.54 -5.50 28.53
C LEU A 179 1.00 -5.62 29.96
N GLY A 180 0.05 -4.76 30.32
CA GLY A 180 -0.71 -4.88 31.55
C GLY A 180 -1.76 -6.00 31.47
N THR A 181 -2.80 -5.90 32.29
CA THR A 181 -3.98 -6.77 32.24
C THR A 181 -5.15 -6.05 31.58
N TRP A 182 -6.04 -6.80 30.96
CA TRP A 182 -7.32 -6.25 30.52
C TRP A 182 -8.15 -5.79 31.73
N ALA A 183 -8.70 -4.59 31.65
CA ALA A 183 -9.57 -4.00 32.67
C ALA A 183 -10.72 -3.25 32.00
N ALA A 184 -11.85 -3.09 32.69
CA ALA A 184 -12.96 -2.32 32.15
C ALA A 184 -12.51 -0.87 31.94
N ALA A 185 -12.86 -0.27 30.79
CA ALA A 185 -12.61 1.14 30.57
C ALA A 185 -13.56 1.96 31.46
N GLU A 186 -13.01 2.59 32.51
CA GLU A 186 -13.79 3.33 33.50
C GLU A 186 -14.64 4.43 32.85
N GLY A 187 -15.95 4.41 33.12
CA GLY A 187 -16.89 5.40 32.59
C GLY A 187 -17.19 5.28 31.09
N VAL A 188 -16.72 4.21 30.42
CA VAL A 188 -16.91 4.00 28.99
C VAL A 188 -17.66 2.69 28.74
N SER A 189 -18.82 2.80 28.10
CA SER A 189 -19.58 1.68 27.56
C SER A 189 -20.21 2.08 26.24
N LEU A 190 -20.48 1.10 25.38
CA LEU A 190 -21.25 1.35 24.18
C LEU A 190 -22.69 1.78 24.55
N PRO A 191 -23.31 2.71 23.80
CA PRO A 191 -24.70 3.10 24.05
C PRO A 191 -25.70 1.95 23.92
N GLU A 192 -25.35 0.93 23.14
CA GLU A 192 -26.11 -0.29 22.95
C GLU A 192 -25.14 -1.44 22.66
N ALA A 193 -25.53 -2.68 22.98
CA ALA A 193 -24.74 -3.85 22.70
C ALA A 193 -24.54 -4.08 21.19
N ARG A 194 -23.31 -4.44 20.77
CA ARG A 194 -22.96 -4.69 19.37
C ARG A 194 -21.98 -5.86 19.23
N THR A 195 -22.14 -6.63 18.16
CA THR A 195 -21.14 -7.58 17.64
C THR A 195 -20.97 -7.37 16.12
N GLY A 196 -19.81 -7.66 15.56
CA GLY A 196 -19.55 -7.45 14.13
C GLY A 196 -19.57 -5.98 13.69
N ALA A 197 -19.39 -5.05 14.62
CA ALA A 197 -19.28 -3.63 14.28
C ALA A 197 -17.87 -3.31 13.77
N SER A 198 -17.76 -2.27 12.95
CA SER A 198 -16.48 -1.79 12.47
C SER A 198 -16.05 -0.60 13.32
N ALA A 199 -14.80 -0.57 13.77
CA ALA A 199 -14.26 0.55 14.54
C ALA A 199 -12.88 0.97 14.02
N LEU A 200 -12.57 2.26 14.10
CA LEU A 200 -11.32 2.84 13.62
C LEU A 200 -10.88 4.01 14.49
N ALA A 201 -9.57 4.10 14.75
CA ALA A 201 -8.97 5.28 15.36
C ALA A 201 -8.99 6.45 14.37
N VAL A 202 -9.41 7.62 14.85
CA VAL A 202 -9.31 8.90 14.14
C VAL A 202 -8.43 9.84 14.94
N SER A 203 -8.07 11.00 14.38
CA SER A 203 -7.05 11.88 14.98
C SER A 203 -7.39 12.37 16.40
N ASP A 204 -8.66 12.42 16.78
CA ASP A 204 -9.13 12.91 18.08
C ASP A 204 -9.92 11.87 18.90
N GLY A 205 -9.87 10.59 18.52
CA GLY A 205 -10.61 9.54 19.20
C GLY A 205 -10.81 8.28 18.37
N LEU A 206 -12.01 7.70 18.42
CA LEU A 206 -12.40 6.58 17.56
C LEU A 206 -13.84 6.71 17.08
N VAL A 207 -14.10 6.11 15.93
CA VAL A 207 -15.44 5.95 15.35
C VAL A 207 -15.80 4.48 15.31
N MET A 208 -17.05 4.16 15.64
CA MET A 208 -17.63 2.82 15.56
C MET A 208 -18.95 2.90 14.78
N ALA A 209 -19.15 1.99 13.83
CA ALA A 209 -20.30 2.01 12.93
C ALA A 209 -20.88 0.61 12.71
N GLY A 210 -22.21 0.54 12.66
CA GLY A 210 -22.94 -0.68 12.32
C GLY A 210 -22.85 -1.78 13.37
N GLY A 211 -22.83 -3.02 12.89
CA GLY A 211 -22.86 -4.24 13.70
C GLY A 211 -24.26 -4.76 13.97
N TRP A 212 -24.33 -5.97 14.51
CA TRP A 212 -25.55 -6.62 14.94
C TRP A 212 -25.97 -6.12 16.31
N GLY A 213 -27.23 -5.68 16.44
CA GLY A 213 -27.83 -5.34 17.71
C GLY A 213 -28.37 -6.53 18.49
N PRO A 214 -28.85 -6.30 19.72
CA PRO A 214 -29.54 -7.31 20.52
C PRO A 214 -30.88 -7.75 19.90
N ASP A 215 -31.40 -7.00 18.93
CA ASP A 215 -32.57 -7.35 18.13
C ASP A 215 -32.23 -8.30 16.96
N GLY A 216 -30.95 -8.63 16.75
CA GLY A 216 -30.47 -9.47 15.65
C GLY A 216 -30.53 -8.79 14.29
N ALA A 217 -30.72 -7.46 14.24
CA ALA A 217 -30.73 -6.69 12.99
C ALA A 217 -29.41 -5.93 12.78
N PRO A 218 -28.99 -5.72 11.51
CA PRO A 218 -27.84 -4.87 11.24
C PRO A 218 -28.18 -3.41 11.55
N ALA A 219 -27.28 -2.72 12.25
CA ALA A 219 -27.50 -1.37 12.70
C ALA A 219 -27.03 -0.32 11.68
N ALA A 220 -27.72 0.83 11.65
CA ALA A 220 -27.27 2.03 10.94
C ALA A 220 -26.63 3.08 11.87
N THR A 221 -26.58 2.78 13.17
CA THR A 221 -26.04 3.70 14.18
C THR A 221 -24.53 3.83 14.03
N VAL A 222 -24.05 5.05 14.29
CA VAL A 222 -22.65 5.39 14.33
C VAL A 222 -22.39 6.16 15.60
N TRP A 223 -21.32 5.80 16.30
CA TRP A 223 -20.87 6.46 17.51
C TRP A 223 -19.43 6.91 17.36
N LYS A 224 -19.11 8.05 17.96
CA LYS A 224 -17.74 8.54 18.11
C LYS A 224 -17.46 8.76 19.58
N ALA A 225 -16.28 8.39 20.01
CA ALA A 225 -15.78 8.71 21.33
C ALA A 225 -14.47 9.47 21.19
N ASP A 226 -14.44 10.67 21.77
CA ASP A 226 -13.25 11.51 21.81
C ASP A 226 -12.26 11.00 22.86
N VAL A 227 -11.02 11.45 22.78
CA VAL A 227 -10.04 11.27 23.86
C VAL A 227 -9.93 12.51 24.73
N ASP A 228 -9.61 12.33 26.00
CA ASP A 228 -9.26 13.41 26.91
C ASP A 228 -7.78 13.81 26.79
N SER A 229 -7.38 14.81 27.58
CA SER A 229 -5.98 15.30 27.58
C SER A 229 -4.96 14.28 28.10
N ALA A 230 -5.42 13.21 28.78
CA ALA A 230 -4.60 12.11 29.24
C ALA A 230 -4.58 10.94 28.23
N GLY A 231 -5.30 11.06 27.10
CA GLY A 231 -5.43 10.02 26.09
C GLY A 231 -6.43 8.92 26.44
N ALA A 232 -7.26 9.11 27.48
CA ALA A 232 -8.32 8.18 27.84
C ALA A 232 -9.57 8.46 27.01
N LEU A 233 -10.30 7.40 26.67
CA LEU A 233 -11.53 7.48 25.90
C LEU A 233 -12.67 8.09 26.73
N LYS A 234 -13.44 9.00 26.14
CA LYS A 234 -14.66 9.57 26.72
C LYS A 234 -15.89 8.74 26.36
N ALA A 235 -17.06 9.16 26.84
CA ALA A 235 -18.32 8.56 26.49
C ALA A 235 -18.59 8.64 24.98
N PHE A 236 -19.28 7.63 24.45
CA PHE A 236 -19.70 7.58 23.05
C PHE A 236 -20.86 8.54 22.78
N GLU A 237 -20.74 9.32 21.72
CA GLU A 237 -21.76 10.24 21.23
C GLU A 237 -22.30 9.78 19.87
N ALA A 238 -23.61 9.90 19.68
CA ALA A 238 -24.26 9.57 18.43
C ALA A 238 -23.83 10.50 17.29
N GLN A 239 -23.60 9.90 16.13
CA GLN A 239 -23.17 10.58 14.91
C GLN A 239 -24.21 10.41 13.79
N ALA A 240 -23.94 11.01 12.61
CA ALA A 240 -24.75 10.77 11.42
C ALA A 240 -24.86 9.26 11.13
N LYS A 241 -26.09 8.79 10.92
CA LYS A 241 -26.40 7.38 10.66
C LYS A 241 -26.00 6.96 9.25
N LEU A 242 -25.64 5.70 9.10
CA LEU A 242 -25.47 5.04 7.81
C LEU A 242 -26.77 5.07 7.01
N PHE A 243 -26.66 5.13 5.69
CA PHE A 243 -27.81 4.96 4.78
C PHE A 243 -28.23 3.50 4.68
N VAL A 244 -27.24 2.61 4.64
CA VAL A 244 -27.45 1.16 4.60
C VAL A 244 -27.03 0.60 5.96
N PRO A 245 -27.96 0.06 6.76
CA PRO A 245 -27.62 -0.67 7.98
C PRO A 245 -26.79 -1.90 7.62
N VAL A 246 -25.63 -2.07 8.28
CA VAL A 246 -24.73 -3.20 7.99
C VAL A 246 -24.05 -3.69 9.25
N ALA A 247 -23.73 -4.98 9.26
CA ALA A 247 -22.82 -5.61 10.20
C ALA A 247 -21.69 -6.32 9.44
N ASP A 248 -20.61 -6.70 10.13
CA ASP A 248 -19.44 -7.39 9.55
C ASP A 248 -18.82 -6.66 8.35
N ALA A 249 -19.01 -5.34 8.31
CA ALA A 249 -18.45 -4.45 7.30
C ALA A 249 -17.00 -4.10 7.64
N THR A 250 -16.29 -3.56 6.65
CA THR A 250 -14.99 -2.92 6.88
C THR A 250 -15.18 -1.42 6.99
N ILE A 251 -14.45 -0.77 7.91
CA ILE A 251 -14.27 0.67 7.91
C ILE A 251 -12.78 1.01 7.78
N ALA A 252 -12.45 1.99 6.93
CA ALA A 252 -11.09 2.47 6.76
C ALA A 252 -11.06 3.97 6.44
N GLN A 253 -9.97 4.65 6.79
CA GLN A 253 -9.77 6.07 6.50
C GLN A 253 -8.76 6.24 5.37
N VAL A 254 -9.11 7.07 4.38
CA VAL A 254 -8.20 7.55 3.34
C VAL A 254 -8.41 9.05 3.17
N GLY A 255 -7.37 9.84 3.47
CA GLY A 255 -7.48 11.29 3.57
C GLY A 255 -8.46 11.68 4.69
N ASP A 256 -9.35 12.63 4.39
CA ASP A 256 -10.35 13.15 5.32
C ASP A 256 -11.65 12.31 5.33
N TYR A 257 -11.71 11.25 4.53
CA TYR A 257 -12.91 10.44 4.35
C TYR A 257 -12.80 9.10 5.06
N LEU A 258 -13.89 8.76 5.75
CA LEU A 258 -14.14 7.39 6.22
C LEU A 258 -14.89 6.62 5.14
N TRP A 259 -14.48 5.39 4.91
CA TRP A 259 -15.08 4.50 3.93
C TRP A 259 -15.55 3.26 4.66
N LEU A 260 -16.86 3.03 4.65
CA LEU A 260 -17.46 1.82 5.20
C LEU A 260 -18.04 0.99 4.05
N TYR A 261 -17.59 -0.25 3.91
CA TYR A 261 -17.89 -1.07 2.73
C TYR A 261 -18.07 -2.55 3.05
N GLY A 262 -18.93 -3.19 2.26
CA GLY A 262 -19.29 -4.60 2.44
C GLY A 262 -20.18 -4.83 3.65
N GLY A 263 -20.12 -6.05 4.19
CA GLY A 263 -20.88 -6.50 5.34
C GLY A 263 -22.16 -7.24 4.98
N THR A 264 -22.97 -7.50 5.99
CA THR A 264 -24.32 -8.09 5.91
C THR A 264 -25.37 -7.02 6.18
N GLY A 265 -26.29 -6.86 5.24
CA GLY A 265 -27.54 -6.11 5.43
C GLY A 265 -28.70 -7.04 5.77
N ALA A 266 -29.93 -6.51 5.76
CA ALA A 266 -31.12 -7.27 6.16
C ALA A 266 -31.40 -8.52 5.29
N GLU A 267 -30.99 -8.50 4.02
CA GLU A 267 -31.26 -9.56 3.04
C GLU A 267 -30.02 -10.42 2.74
N GLY A 268 -28.92 -10.26 3.51
CA GLY A 268 -27.66 -10.97 3.30
C GLY A 268 -26.48 -10.05 2.95
N PRO A 269 -25.40 -10.59 2.37
CA PRO A 269 -24.21 -9.82 2.02
C PRO A 269 -24.52 -8.64 1.10
N VAL A 270 -23.90 -7.48 1.37
CA VAL A 270 -24.08 -6.27 0.56
C VAL A 270 -22.76 -5.81 -0.05
N GLY A 271 -22.87 -5.14 -1.21
CA GLY A 271 -21.74 -4.47 -1.88
C GLY A 271 -21.71 -2.96 -1.63
N ALA A 272 -22.58 -2.44 -0.76
CA ALA A 272 -22.71 -1.00 -0.55
C ALA A 272 -21.41 -0.39 -0.01
N VAL A 273 -21.04 0.78 -0.55
CA VAL A 273 -19.94 1.61 -0.03
C VAL A 273 -20.50 2.96 0.40
N GLN A 274 -20.25 3.30 1.67
CA GLN A 274 -20.73 4.51 2.32
C GLN A 274 -19.53 5.37 2.70
N ARG A 275 -19.51 6.61 2.23
CA ARG A 275 -18.44 7.58 2.50
C ARG A 275 -18.86 8.57 3.56
N GLY A 276 -18.17 8.58 4.69
CA GLY A 276 -18.35 9.53 5.78
C GLY A 276 -17.42 10.73 5.65
N ASN A 277 -17.93 11.94 5.86
CA ASN A 277 -17.12 13.16 5.98
C ASN A 277 -16.84 13.45 7.45
N LEU A 278 -15.58 13.31 7.88
CA LEU A 278 -15.15 13.60 9.23
C LEU A 278 -14.57 15.02 9.27
N ASP A 279 -15.29 15.96 9.86
CA ASP A 279 -14.91 17.37 9.84
C ASP A 279 -15.40 18.09 11.10
N VAL A 280 -14.87 19.28 11.35
CA VAL A 280 -15.36 20.17 12.40
C VAL A 280 -16.70 20.77 11.97
N GLU A 281 -17.67 20.78 12.88
CA GLU A 281 -18.95 21.41 12.63
C GLU A 281 -18.75 22.91 12.32
N PRO A 282 -19.25 23.44 11.19
CA PRO A 282 -19.05 24.84 10.83
C PRO A 282 -19.62 25.76 11.91
N THR A 283 -18.77 26.58 12.52
CA THR A 283 -19.24 27.59 13.47
C THR A 283 -19.29 28.97 12.80
N PRO A 284 -20.27 29.83 13.14
CA PRO A 284 -20.38 31.18 12.56
C PRO A 284 -19.23 32.13 12.94
N GLN A 285 -18.34 31.71 13.85
CA GLN A 285 -17.33 32.54 14.49
C GLN A 285 -15.95 31.97 14.17
N THR A 286 -15.02 32.83 13.77
CA THR A 286 -13.62 32.42 13.58
C THR A 286 -13.05 31.99 14.94
N PRO A 287 -12.51 30.76 15.07
CA PRO A 287 -11.87 30.33 16.31
C PRO A 287 -10.74 31.28 16.69
N ALA A 288 -10.60 31.58 17.99
CA ALA A 288 -9.45 32.34 18.47
C ALA A 288 -8.14 31.60 18.11
N PRO A 289 -7.00 32.29 17.90
CA PRO A 289 -5.74 31.67 17.47
C PRO A 289 -5.21 30.56 18.39
N ASN A 290 -5.63 30.56 19.67
CA ASN A 290 -5.24 29.59 20.68
C ASN A 290 -6.44 28.76 21.20
N ALA A 291 -7.57 28.77 20.48
CA ALA A 291 -8.70 27.94 20.86
C ALA A 291 -8.33 26.47 20.74
N THR A 292 -8.75 25.66 21.72
CA THR A 292 -8.70 24.21 21.59
C THR A 292 -9.45 23.80 20.31
N PRO A 293 -8.84 23.00 19.42
CA PRO A 293 -9.52 22.52 18.23
C PRO A 293 -10.85 21.87 18.60
N ALA A 294 -11.91 22.24 17.88
CA ALA A 294 -13.21 21.60 18.07
C ALA A 294 -13.14 20.12 17.67
N PRO A 295 -13.89 19.24 18.37
CA PRO A 295 -13.88 17.82 18.06
C PRO A 295 -14.43 17.58 16.66
N LEU A 296 -13.85 16.61 15.97
CA LEU A 296 -14.34 16.15 14.69
C LEU A 296 -15.71 15.49 14.88
N LYS A 297 -16.62 15.76 13.95
CA LYS A 297 -17.91 15.09 13.87
C LYS A 297 -18.07 14.45 12.52
N LEU A 298 -18.79 13.34 12.52
CA LEU A 298 -19.19 12.72 11.27
C LEU A 298 -20.45 13.44 10.79
N LEU A 299 -20.25 14.40 9.89
CA LEU A 299 -21.30 15.35 9.49
C LEU A 299 -22.36 14.68 8.61
N GLN A 300 -21.93 13.81 7.70
CA GLN A 300 -22.81 13.13 6.76
C GLN A 300 -22.14 11.88 6.21
N TRP A 301 -22.97 10.92 5.81
CA TRP A 301 -22.60 9.86 4.89
C TRP A 301 -23.00 10.23 3.47
N ALA A 302 -22.42 9.56 2.49
CA ALA A 302 -22.85 9.61 1.10
C ALA A 302 -22.77 8.20 0.50
N ILE A 303 -23.70 7.90 -0.39
CA ILE A 303 -23.73 6.66 -1.17
C ILE A 303 -23.80 7.00 -2.64
N ALA A 304 -23.20 6.15 -3.47
CA ALA A 304 -23.35 6.19 -4.91
C ALA A 304 -23.16 4.77 -5.46
N ASP A 305 -24.01 4.35 -6.40
CA ASP A 305 -23.91 2.99 -6.96
C ASP A 305 -22.55 2.72 -7.63
N ALA A 306 -21.93 3.76 -8.19
CA ALA A 306 -20.60 3.71 -8.78
C ALA A 306 -19.49 3.38 -7.77
N TYR A 307 -19.76 3.50 -6.46
CA TYR A 307 -18.80 3.21 -5.39
C TYR A 307 -18.90 1.76 -4.91
N ASN A 308 -20.00 1.07 -5.22
CA ASN A 308 -20.27 -0.26 -4.72
C ASN A 308 -19.17 -1.26 -5.11
N LEU A 309 -18.94 -2.23 -4.23
CA LEU A 309 -18.08 -3.37 -4.50
C LEU A 309 -18.58 -4.12 -5.74
N PRO A 310 -17.67 -4.66 -6.59
CA PRO A 310 -18.07 -5.45 -7.75
C PRO A 310 -18.89 -6.70 -7.38
N ALA A 311 -18.67 -7.25 -6.20
CA ALA A 311 -19.45 -8.33 -5.62
C ALA A 311 -19.67 -8.10 -4.12
N ALA A 312 -20.90 -8.32 -3.68
CA ALA A 312 -21.30 -8.27 -2.28
C ALA A 312 -20.51 -9.27 -1.43
N ARG A 313 -20.13 -8.87 -0.21
CA ARG A 313 -19.36 -9.72 0.70
C ARG A 313 -19.55 -9.32 2.14
N THR A 314 -19.71 -10.30 3.02
CA THR A 314 -19.65 -10.15 4.48
C THR A 314 -18.36 -10.74 5.03
N ALA A 315 -17.98 -10.36 6.26
CA ALA A 315 -16.83 -10.91 6.99
C ALA A 315 -15.54 -10.92 6.17
N ALA A 316 -15.36 -9.91 5.31
CA ALA A 316 -14.17 -9.77 4.49
C ALA A 316 -13.04 -9.11 5.29
N ALA A 317 -11.81 -9.47 4.96
CA ALA A 317 -10.63 -8.82 5.50
C ALA A 317 -10.39 -7.52 4.73
N GLY A 318 -10.86 -6.39 5.26
CA GLY A 318 -10.65 -5.08 4.65
C GLY A 318 -9.70 -4.18 5.44
N PHE A 319 -8.97 -3.32 4.73
CA PHE A 319 -7.96 -2.42 5.30
C PHE A 319 -7.66 -1.27 4.34
N ALA A 320 -6.97 -0.24 4.85
CA ALA A 320 -6.38 0.82 4.02
C ALA A 320 -4.87 0.88 4.20
N ALA A 321 -4.17 1.17 3.11
CA ALA A 321 -2.73 1.39 3.11
C ALA A 321 -2.33 2.23 1.90
N ASN A 322 -1.34 3.12 2.08
CA ASN A 322 -0.78 3.94 0.99
C ASN A 322 -1.87 4.69 0.17
N GLY A 323 -2.90 5.21 0.84
CA GLY A 323 -4.03 5.90 0.19
C GLY A 323 -4.96 5.00 -0.63
N THR A 324 -4.86 3.69 -0.47
CA THR A 324 -5.66 2.69 -1.19
C THR A 324 -6.56 1.95 -0.20
N LEU A 325 -7.81 1.70 -0.60
CA LEU A 325 -8.75 0.83 0.10
C LEU A 325 -8.66 -0.58 -0.46
N TYR A 326 -8.70 -1.57 0.41
CA TYR A 326 -8.63 -2.99 0.07
C TYR A 326 -9.77 -3.76 0.73
N VAL A 327 -10.24 -4.78 0.02
CA VAL A 327 -11.06 -5.84 0.59
C VAL A 327 -10.62 -7.17 -0.01
N VAL A 328 -10.34 -8.14 0.85
CA VAL A 328 -9.93 -9.48 0.41
C VAL A 328 -10.80 -10.54 1.08
N GLY A 329 -11.26 -11.49 0.25
CA GLY A 329 -12.14 -12.56 0.65
C GLY A 329 -13.52 -12.11 1.15
N GLY A 330 -14.00 -12.75 2.21
CA GLY A 330 -15.38 -12.68 2.72
C GLY A 330 -16.27 -13.80 2.15
N ASP A 331 -17.57 -13.72 2.44
CA ASP A 331 -18.60 -14.62 1.92
C ASP A 331 -19.68 -13.81 1.17
N ASP A 332 -20.08 -14.28 -0.02
CA ASP A 332 -21.10 -13.67 -0.87
C ASP A 332 -22.50 -14.32 -0.74
N GLY A 333 -22.69 -15.18 0.26
CA GLY A 333 -23.88 -15.98 0.51
C GLY A 333 -23.79 -17.41 -0.04
N SER A 334 -22.72 -17.73 -0.78
CA SER A 334 -22.47 -19.08 -1.32
C SER A 334 -21.18 -19.72 -0.80
N GLY A 335 -20.50 -19.07 0.15
CA GLY A 335 -19.30 -19.55 0.81
C GLY A 335 -18.10 -18.64 0.64
N PRO A 336 -16.99 -18.94 1.34
CA PRO A 336 -15.79 -18.12 1.34
C PRO A 336 -15.20 -17.87 -0.06
N ARG A 337 -14.80 -16.63 -0.28
CA ARG A 337 -14.31 -16.08 -1.55
C ARG A 337 -12.82 -15.73 -1.48
N PRO A 338 -12.04 -15.94 -2.56
CA PRO A 338 -10.62 -15.59 -2.57
C PRO A 338 -10.35 -14.15 -3.05
N GLU A 339 -11.33 -13.52 -3.71
CA GLU A 339 -11.07 -12.35 -4.54
C GLU A 339 -10.60 -11.13 -3.73
N LEU A 340 -9.59 -10.45 -4.25
CA LEU A 340 -9.13 -9.15 -3.76
C LEU A 340 -9.61 -8.03 -4.68
N TYR A 341 -10.22 -7.02 -4.08
CA TYR A 341 -10.56 -5.77 -4.75
C TYR A 341 -9.85 -4.60 -4.07
N TRP A 342 -9.36 -3.66 -4.88
CA TRP A 342 -8.77 -2.43 -4.36
C TRP A 342 -9.19 -1.22 -5.15
N THR A 343 -9.13 -0.06 -4.52
CA THR A 343 -9.43 1.22 -5.17
C THR A 343 -8.64 2.35 -4.53
N VAL A 344 -8.26 3.34 -5.33
CA VAL A 344 -7.57 4.54 -4.86
C VAL A 344 -8.58 5.69 -4.93
N PRO A 345 -9.13 6.13 -3.80
CA PRO A 345 -10.02 7.29 -3.78
C PRO A 345 -9.33 8.54 -4.32
N ASN A 346 -10.09 9.37 -5.02
CA ASN A 346 -9.63 10.68 -5.44
C ASN A 346 -9.59 11.64 -4.24
N GLY A 347 -8.77 12.69 -4.32
CA GLY A 347 -8.65 13.69 -3.26
C GLY A 347 -9.92 14.51 -2.99
N ASP A 348 -10.90 14.48 -3.91
CA ASP A 348 -12.22 15.10 -3.75
C ASP A 348 -13.25 14.16 -3.08
N GLY A 349 -12.81 12.99 -2.62
CA GLY A 349 -13.64 12.00 -1.98
C GLY A 349 -14.52 11.21 -2.94
N THR A 350 -14.22 11.18 -4.23
CA THR A 350 -14.89 10.28 -5.18
C THR A 350 -14.13 8.96 -5.33
N LEU A 351 -14.84 7.85 -5.61
CA LEU A 351 -14.22 6.58 -5.96
C LEU A 351 -14.27 6.36 -7.48
N PRO A 352 -13.12 6.13 -8.15
CA PRO A 352 -13.08 5.85 -9.59
C PRO A 352 -13.53 4.43 -9.95
N GLY A 353 -13.89 3.60 -8.97
CA GLY A 353 -14.25 2.20 -9.13
C GLY A 353 -13.19 1.24 -8.58
N TRP A 354 -13.59 -0.02 -8.40
CA TRP A 354 -12.73 -1.08 -7.87
C TRP A 354 -11.96 -1.80 -8.98
N LYS A 355 -10.70 -2.10 -8.70
CA LYS A 355 -9.79 -2.88 -9.54
C LYS A 355 -9.66 -4.29 -8.98
N HIS A 356 -9.31 -5.22 -9.86
CA HIS A 356 -9.12 -6.62 -9.55
C HIS A 356 -8.13 -7.24 -10.56
N LEU A 357 -7.36 -8.22 -10.07
CA LEU A 357 -6.47 -9.07 -10.85
C LEU A 357 -6.44 -10.45 -10.20
N ASP A 358 -6.60 -11.50 -10.99
CA ASP A 358 -6.55 -12.90 -10.52
C ASP A 358 -5.23 -13.19 -9.75
N GLU A 359 -4.12 -12.55 -10.11
CA GLU A 359 -2.83 -12.71 -9.43
C GLU A 359 -2.81 -12.14 -8.00
N THR A 360 -3.77 -11.27 -7.67
CA THR A 360 -3.87 -10.63 -6.34
C THR A 360 -4.82 -11.36 -5.38
N ASP A 361 -5.48 -12.41 -5.84
CA ASP A 361 -6.42 -13.19 -5.05
C ASP A 361 -5.73 -14.11 -4.04
N LEU A 362 -6.46 -14.45 -2.99
CA LEU A 362 -6.02 -15.48 -2.06
C LEU A 362 -5.94 -16.84 -2.77
N PRO A 363 -5.00 -17.72 -2.39
CA PRO A 363 -4.94 -19.08 -2.94
C PRO A 363 -6.20 -19.93 -2.69
N ALA A 364 -7.00 -19.57 -1.68
CA ALA A 364 -8.26 -20.20 -1.33
C ALA A 364 -9.21 -19.16 -0.72
N GLY A 365 -10.52 -19.44 -0.81
CA GLY A 365 -11.52 -18.56 -0.23
C GLY A 365 -11.44 -18.50 1.29
N LEU A 366 -11.60 -17.29 1.84
CA LEU A 366 -11.43 -17.02 3.27
C LEU A 366 -12.44 -15.99 3.75
N GLU A 367 -13.12 -16.27 4.86
CA GLU A 367 -13.98 -15.32 5.58
C GLU A 367 -13.54 -15.21 7.05
N GLY A 368 -13.92 -14.12 7.73
CA GLY A 368 -13.66 -13.90 9.15
C GLY A 368 -12.17 -13.83 9.52
N GLY A 369 -11.29 -13.71 8.52
CA GLY A 369 -9.87 -13.47 8.70
C GLY A 369 -9.62 -12.01 9.07
N SER A 370 -8.64 -11.78 9.93
CA SER A 370 -8.33 -10.43 10.43
C SER A 370 -7.09 -9.87 9.75
N ALA A 371 -7.25 -8.76 9.03
CA ALA A 371 -6.15 -8.07 8.37
C ALA A 371 -5.46 -7.07 9.29
N ILE A 372 -4.13 -7.01 9.21
CA ILE A 372 -3.32 -5.96 9.83
C ILE A 372 -2.23 -5.51 8.87
N VAL A 373 -2.07 -4.19 8.75
CA VAL A 373 -1.02 -3.57 7.94
C VAL A 373 0.18 -3.26 8.84
N SER A 374 1.37 -3.68 8.42
CA SER A 374 2.63 -3.38 9.11
C SER A 374 3.71 -3.01 8.10
N GLY A 375 4.10 -1.73 8.09
CA GLY A 375 5.01 -1.19 7.09
C GLY A 375 4.42 -1.32 5.68
N SER A 376 5.14 -1.98 4.77
CA SER A 376 4.68 -2.24 3.41
C SER A 376 3.93 -3.57 3.26
N ASN A 377 3.69 -4.31 4.35
CA ASN A 377 3.06 -5.62 4.27
C ASN A 377 1.66 -5.59 4.90
N VAL A 378 0.78 -6.43 4.37
CA VAL A 378 -0.46 -6.84 5.02
C VAL A 378 -0.34 -8.30 5.43
N ILE A 379 -0.90 -8.63 6.59
CA ILE A 379 -1.02 -9.99 7.10
C ILE A 379 -2.49 -10.23 7.39
N VAL A 380 -3.03 -11.34 6.88
CA VAL A 380 -4.35 -11.84 7.25
C VAL A 380 -4.15 -13.07 8.14
N ILE A 381 -4.72 -13.02 9.35
CA ILE A 381 -4.53 -14.03 10.39
C ILE A 381 -5.84 -14.79 10.61
N GLY A 382 -5.77 -16.12 10.62
CA GLY A 382 -6.91 -16.99 10.87
C GLY A 382 -7.98 -16.89 9.77
N GLY A 383 -9.23 -17.02 10.17
CA GLY A 383 -10.40 -17.07 9.31
C GLY A 383 -10.83 -18.50 8.99
N THR A 384 -11.90 -18.62 8.21
CA THR A 384 -12.54 -19.89 7.86
C THR A 384 -12.53 -20.06 6.35
N THR A 385 -12.06 -21.22 5.90
CA THR A 385 -12.23 -21.67 4.52
C THR A 385 -13.45 -22.59 4.44
N ARG A 386 -13.79 -23.07 3.23
CA ARG A 386 -14.84 -24.09 3.07
C ARG A 386 -14.60 -25.37 3.87
N ASP A 387 -13.34 -25.69 4.15
CA ASP A 387 -12.95 -26.97 4.75
C ASP A 387 -12.66 -26.87 6.25
N ALA A 388 -12.14 -25.72 6.72
CA ALA A 388 -11.72 -25.57 8.12
C ALA A 388 -11.51 -24.12 8.56
N THR A 389 -11.62 -23.89 9.87
CA THR A 389 -11.05 -22.72 10.55
C THR A 389 -9.52 -22.83 10.57
N LEU A 390 -8.82 -21.72 10.32
CA LEU A 390 -7.37 -21.68 10.17
C LEU A 390 -6.69 -21.15 11.43
N ALA A 391 -5.55 -21.76 11.76
CA ALA A 391 -4.55 -21.17 12.66
C ALA A 391 -3.45 -20.42 11.90
N SER A 392 -3.34 -20.65 10.59
CA SER A 392 -2.32 -20.07 9.74
C SER A 392 -2.57 -18.59 9.48
N SER A 393 -1.58 -17.95 8.88
CA SER A 393 -1.70 -16.60 8.34
C SER A 393 -1.13 -16.56 6.93
N ILE A 394 -1.54 -15.55 6.18
CA ILE A 394 -1.06 -15.28 4.83
C ILE A 394 -0.67 -13.81 4.74
N ARG A 395 0.37 -13.50 3.97
CA ARG A 395 0.92 -12.15 3.87
C ARG A 395 1.11 -11.73 2.43
N ALA A 396 1.08 -10.43 2.21
CA ALA A 396 1.41 -9.84 0.93
C ALA A 396 2.10 -8.50 1.09
N ASN A 397 2.89 -8.11 0.10
CA ASN A 397 3.55 -6.80 0.06
C ASN A 397 2.75 -5.83 -0.83
N LEU A 398 2.45 -4.66 -0.28
CA LEU A 398 1.62 -3.60 -0.85
C LEU A 398 2.44 -2.58 -1.67
N ALA A 399 3.74 -2.83 -1.88
CA ALA A 399 4.63 -1.96 -2.63
C ALA A 399 5.34 -2.72 -3.77
N PRO A 400 4.62 -3.05 -4.86
CA PRO A 400 5.23 -3.51 -6.10
C PRO A 400 6.35 -2.57 -6.55
N GLN A 401 7.44 -3.13 -7.04
CA GLN A 401 8.58 -2.34 -7.53
C GLN A 401 8.31 -1.80 -8.93
N GLU A 402 8.80 -0.59 -9.20
CA GLU A 402 8.72 0.00 -10.54
C GLU A 402 9.58 -0.78 -11.55
N PRO A 403 9.24 -0.73 -12.85
CA PRO A 403 10.08 -1.32 -13.88
C PRO A 403 11.48 -0.72 -13.83
N PHE A 404 12.51 -1.58 -13.79
CA PHE A 404 13.90 -1.11 -13.83
C PHE A 404 14.33 -0.72 -15.24
N PHE A 405 13.59 -1.16 -16.26
CA PHE A 405 13.80 -0.77 -17.65
C PHE A 405 12.47 -0.56 -18.35
N GLN A 406 12.34 0.53 -19.08
CA GLN A 406 11.20 0.81 -19.95
C GLN A 406 11.71 1.39 -21.26
N ALA A 407 11.26 0.89 -22.41
CA ALA A 407 11.55 1.50 -23.70
C ALA A 407 10.27 1.99 -24.35
N GLY A 408 10.17 3.30 -24.55
CA GLY A 408 9.12 3.99 -25.26
C GLY A 408 9.57 4.53 -26.61
N LEU A 409 8.63 5.12 -27.35
CA LEU A 409 8.91 5.69 -28.67
C LEU A 409 9.86 6.90 -28.62
N VAL A 410 9.75 7.71 -27.56
CA VAL A 410 10.48 8.98 -27.39
C VAL A 410 11.16 9.10 -26.01
N GLY A 411 11.31 7.97 -25.32
CA GLY A 411 12.05 7.90 -24.06
C GLY A 411 12.45 6.47 -23.69
N VAL A 412 13.43 6.32 -22.83
CA VAL A 412 13.84 5.04 -22.22
C VAL A 412 14.17 5.26 -20.75
N VAL A 413 13.67 4.38 -19.89
CA VAL A 413 14.11 4.23 -18.51
C VAL A 413 15.15 3.12 -18.51
N VAL A 414 16.35 3.41 -18.03
CA VAL A 414 17.41 2.40 -17.89
C VAL A 414 17.78 2.24 -16.43
N PRO A 415 18.16 1.02 -16.00
CA PRO A 415 18.64 0.84 -14.64
C PRO A 415 19.89 1.69 -14.46
N ALA A 416 19.90 2.51 -13.41
CA ALA A 416 21.09 3.21 -12.97
C ALA A 416 21.98 2.15 -12.32
N LEU A 417 22.82 1.49 -13.13
CA LEU A 417 23.73 0.46 -12.66
C LEU A 417 24.62 1.02 -11.55
N LYS A 418 24.27 0.71 -10.29
CA LYS A 418 25.15 0.85 -9.14
C LYS A 418 26.19 -0.27 -9.21
N ILE A 419 27.32 -0.01 -9.86
CA ILE A 419 28.52 -0.81 -9.63
C ILE A 419 29.13 -0.27 -8.35
N GLY A 420 29.03 -1.02 -7.24
CA GLY A 420 29.63 -0.65 -5.97
C GLY A 420 31.15 -0.55 -6.07
N ASP A 421 31.70 0.43 -5.35
CA ASP A 421 33.14 0.71 -5.17
C ASP A 421 33.97 1.05 -6.43
N GLU A 422 35.28 1.25 -6.24
CA GLU A 422 36.27 1.81 -7.18
C GLU A 422 36.23 1.23 -8.61
N VAL A 423 35.66 0.03 -8.78
CA VAL A 423 35.47 -0.65 -10.08
C VAL A 423 34.44 0.07 -10.96
N GLY A 424 33.40 0.68 -10.38
CA GLY A 424 32.38 1.43 -11.12
C GLY A 424 32.93 2.70 -11.78
N GLN A 425 33.83 3.40 -11.08
CA GLN A 425 34.56 4.52 -11.64
C GLN A 425 35.52 4.05 -12.75
N GLN A 426 36.26 2.95 -12.52
CA GLN A 426 37.20 2.42 -13.50
C GLN A 426 36.53 1.96 -14.81
N LEU A 427 35.33 1.36 -14.74
CA LEU A 427 34.58 0.98 -15.95
C LEU A 427 33.97 2.20 -16.67
N GLY A 428 33.56 3.23 -15.94
CA GLY A 428 33.17 4.52 -16.53
C GLY A 428 34.33 5.17 -17.30
N TYR A 429 35.54 5.15 -16.72
CA TYR A 429 36.75 5.59 -17.41
C TYR A 429 37.11 4.70 -18.61
N LEU A 430 36.91 3.39 -18.52
CA LEU A 430 37.18 2.46 -19.64
C LEU A 430 36.21 2.67 -20.81
N ALA A 431 34.93 2.94 -20.52
CA ALA A 431 33.92 3.22 -21.54
C ALA A 431 34.15 4.59 -22.19
N ALA A 432 34.48 5.62 -21.41
CA ALA A 432 34.84 6.94 -21.92
C ALA A 432 36.14 6.90 -22.75
N ALA A 433 37.16 6.17 -22.29
CA ALA A 433 38.39 5.94 -23.03
C ALA A 433 38.15 5.11 -24.30
N GLY A 434 37.28 4.11 -24.24
CA GLY A 434 36.86 3.31 -25.40
C GLY A 434 36.16 4.15 -26.46
N ALA A 435 35.19 4.97 -26.07
CA ALA A 435 34.50 5.89 -26.97
C ALA A 435 35.45 6.95 -27.55
N GLY A 436 36.36 7.50 -26.74
CA GLY A 436 37.41 8.42 -27.19
C GLY A 436 38.37 7.79 -28.19
N THR A 437 38.81 6.56 -27.95
CA THR A 437 39.73 5.83 -28.83
C THR A 437 39.06 5.44 -30.16
N VAL A 438 37.79 5.02 -30.11
CA VAL A 438 37.00 4.72 -31.31
C VAL A 438 36.78 5.97 -32.14
N ASN A 439 36.39 7.10 -31.53
CA ASN A 439 36.25 8.37 -32.24
C ASN A 439 37.58 8.86 -32.82
N PHE A 440 38.69 8.70 -32.10
CA PHE A 440 40.02 9.05 -32.62
C PHE A 440 40.41 8.19 -33.83
N ALA A 441 40.17 6.87 -33.78
CA ALA A 441 40.40 5.97 -34.90
C ALA A 441 39.51 6.32 -36.11
N ILE A 442 38.24 6.67 -35.87
CA ILE A 442 37.33 7.13 -36.93
C ILE A 442 37.85 8.43 -37.55
N LEU A 443 38.32 9.39 -36.74
CA LEU A 443 38.87 10.65 -37.24
C LEU A 443 40.15 10.44 -38.05
N LEU A 444 41.02 9.50 -37.65
CA LEU A 444 42.19 9.12 -38.45
C LEU A 444 41.79 8.46 -39.77
N LEU A 445 40.78 7.59 -39.76
CA LEU A 445 40.25 6.97 -40.98
C LEU A 445 39.61 8.00 -41.92
N VAL A 446 38.89 8.98 -41.38
CA VAL A 446 38.30 10.08 -42.13
C VAL A 446 39.39 10.99 -42.70
N GLY A 447 40.41 11.34 -41.90
CA GLY A 447 41.56 12.13 -42.35
C GLY A 447 42.37 11.41 -43.44
N TRP A 448 42.62 10.11 -43.27
CA TRP A 448 43.28 9.28 -44.27
C TRP A 448 42.47 9.19 -45.56
N ALA A 449 41.15 9.01 -45.44
CA ALA A 449 40.24 8.94 -46.58
C ALA A 449 40.19 10.27 -47.36
N TRP A 450 40.27 11.40 -46.65
CA TRP A 450 40.29 12.72 -47.26
C TRP A 450 41.63 13.01 -47.98
N ALA A 451 42.74 12.50 -47.45
CA ALA A 451 44.06 12.61 -48.06
C ALA A 451 44.28 11.67 -49.27
N HIS A 452 43.46 10.61 -49.44
CA HIS A 452 43.60 9.61 -50.51
C HIS A 452 42.30 9.36 -51.30
N PRO A 453 41.74 10.40 -51.97
CA PRO A 453 40.41 10.34 -52.59
C PRO A 453 40.27 9.28 -53.68
N GLU A 454 41.31 9.05 -54.48
CA GLU A 454 41.29 8.06 -55.58
C GLU A 454 41.18 6.61 -55.07
N ARG A 455 41.87 6.28 -53.97
CA ARG A 455 41.80 4.94 -53.34
C ARG A 455 40.44 4.68 -52.69
N VAL A 456 39.84 5.71 -52.09
CA VAL A 456 38.53 5.62 -51.45
C VAL A 456 37.42 5.46 -52.50
N ARG A 457 37.47 6.23 -53.60
CA ARG A 457 36.52 6.09 -54.72
C ARG A 457 36.52 4.68 -55.29
N GLY A 458 37.70 4.13 -55.61
CA GLY A 458 37.81 2.76 -56.12
C GLY A 458 37.37 1.68 -55.10
N TRP A 459 37.49 1.93 -53.80
CA TRP A 459 36.95 1.03 -52.77
C TRP A 459 35.42 1.10 -52.68
N VAL A 460 34.82 2.29 -52.74
CA VAL A 460 33.37 2.50 -52.71
C VAL A 460 32.71 1.87 -53.94
N GLU A 461 33.28 2.02 -55.12
CA GLU A 461 32.77 1.44 -56.36
C GLU A 461 32.76 -0.09 -56.32
N ARG A 462 33.85 -0.72 -55.84
CA ARG A 462 33.91 -2.18 -55.64
C ARG A 462 32.88 -2.66 -54.62
N ARG A 463 32.63 -1.91 -53.54
CA ARG A 463 31.57 -2.24 -52.56
C ARG A 463 30.17 -2.09 -53.14
N ARG A 464 29.93 -1.06 -53.97
CA ARG A 464 28.65 -0.85 -54.67
C ARG A 464 28.39 -1.94 -55.70
N ALA A 465 29.40 -2.35 -56.47
CA ALA A 465 29.30 -3.47 -57.40
C ALA A 465 28.97 -4.79 -56.70
N ARG A 466 29.64 -5.10 -55.57
CA ARG A 466 29.34 -6.30 -54.76
C ARG A 466 27.94 -6.27 -54.12
N ARG A 467 27.42 -5.10 -53.75
CA ARG A 467 26.04 -4.96 -53.24
C ARG A 467 24.99 -5.12 -54.34
N ARG A 468 25.27 -4.66 -55.56
CA ARG A 468 24.38 -4.88 -56.72
C ARG A 468 24.32 -6.35 -57.11
N ALA A 469 25.45 -7.06 -57.09
CA ALA A 469 25.53 -8.51 -57.35
C ALA A 469 24.91 -9.41 -56.26
N ARG A 470 24.49 -8.85 -55.11
CA ARG A 470 23.74 -9.58 -54.06
C ARG A 470 22.23 -9.29 -54.06
N ARG A 471 21.78 -8.36 -54.90
CA ARG A 471 20.37 -7.95 -55.05
C ARG A 471 19.77 -8.33 -56.41
N ALA A 472 20.61 -8.75 -57.35
CA ALA A 472 20.25 -9.56 -58.52
C ALA A 472 20.48 -11.02 -58.14
#